data_AF-A0A835R6M4-F1
#
_entry.id   AF-A0A835R6M4-F1
#
_cell.length_a   1.000
_cell.length_b   1.000
_cell.length_c   1.000
_cell.angle_alpha   90.00
_cell.angle_beta   90.00
_cell.angle_gamma   90.00
#
_symmetry.space_group_name_H-M   'P 1'
#
loop_
_entity.id
_entity.type
_entity.pdbx_description
1 polymer ?
#
loop_
_entity_poly.entity_id
_entity_poly.type
_entity_poly.pdbx_seq_one_letter_code
_entity_poly.pdbx_strand_id
1 'polypeptide(L)'
;MAGSLVPCSSLSSKSILPCRSPSILSVAPPVPASLPAQISWSSNSQIGQRSTWRKGSRRLHVSNVATPEASTTTEARKLAAKEAPRPVYPFSAIVGQEEMKLCLILNVIDPKIGGVMIMGDRGTGKSTAVRSLVDLLPEIKVVIGDPFNSDPDDPESMGMEVRERILKGEELPTASCKISMVDLPLGATEDRVCGTIDIEKALTDGVKAFEPGLLAKANRGILYVDEVNLLDDHLVDVLLDSAASGWNTVEREGISISHPSRFILIGSGNPEEGELRPQLLDRFGMHAQVGTVRDAELRVKIVEERARFDKDPKEFRESYRAEQEKLGQQITSARVNLASVRIDHKLRVKISKVCAELNVDGLRGDIVTNRAAKALAALKGREEVIADDIATVIPNCLRHRLRKDPLESIDSGLLVMEKFYEVFN
;
A
#
# COMPACT_ATOMS: atom_id res chain seq x y z
N MET A 1 -1.48 64.01 -32.39
CA MET A 1 -1.22 65.24 -31.61
C MET A 1 -1.49 64.87 -30.16
N ALA A 2 -0.50 64.78 -29.26
CA ALA A 2 0.40 65.85 -28.76
C ALA A 2 -0.37 66.84 -27.86
N GLY A 3 0.02 67.12 -26.60
CA GLY A 3 1.15 66.60 -25.79
C GLY A 3 0.88 66.76 -24.27
N SER A 4 1.66 66.13 -23.38
CA SER A 4 2.75 66.78 -22.60
C SER A 4 2.29 67.94 -21.68
N LEU A 5 2.59 67.97 -20.38
CA LEU A 5 3.95 67.95 -19.80
C LEU A 5 4.00 67.47 -18.32
N VAL A 6 5.21 67.10 -17.89
CA VAL A 6 5.65 66.96 -16.48
C VAL A 6 6.76 67.99 -16.23
N PRO A 7 6.82 68.62 -15.04
CA PRO A 7 8.05 68.67 -14.23
C PRO A 7 7.81 68.08 -12.82
N CYS A 8 8.71 67.31 -12.20
CA CYS A 8 9.99 67.68 -11.56
C CYS A 8 9.83 68.51 -10.25
N SER A 9 10.61 68.31 -9.16
CA SER A 9 11.74 67.36 -8.95
C SER A 9 12.32 67.38 -7.52
N SER A 10 12.99 66.26 -7.13
CA SER A 10 14.24 66.22 -6.30
C SER A 10 14.19 66.66 -4.82
N LEU A 11 15.16 66.38 -3.91
CA LEU A 11 16.47 65.68 -3.91
C LEU A 11 16.46 64.56 -2.81
N SER A 12 17.18 63.42 -2.90
CA SER A 12 18.63 63.20 -2.60
C SER A 12 19.05 63.58 -1.15
N SER A 13 19.82 62.78 -0.40
CA SER A 13 21.11 62.14 -0.74
C SER A 13 21.39 60.82 0.06
N LYS A 14 22.10 59.80 -0.47
CA LYS A 14 23.56 59.45 -0.31
C LYS A 14 24.09 59.41 1.16
N SER A 15 24.99 58.52 1.61
CA SER A 15 25.63 57.27 1.13
C SER A 15 26.66 56.76 2.20
N ILE A 16 27.46 55.70 1.91
CA ILE A 16 28.81 55.33 2.49
C ILE A 16 28.87 54.08 3.42
N LEU A 17 29.77 53.15 3.04
CA LEU A 17 30.39 52.02 3.77
C LEU A 17 31.82 52.45 4.24
N PRO A 18 32.66 51.70 5.02
CA PRO A 18 32.61 50.25 5.36
C PRO A 18 33.11 49.88 6.79
N CYS A 19 33.35 48.57 7.01
CA CYS A 19 34.36 47.95 7.89
C CYS A 19 34.54 48.38 9.37
N ARG A 20 34.36 47.42 10.29
CA ARG A 20 35.47 46.87 11.13
C ARG A 20 35.07 45.63 11.94
N SER A 21 35.97 44.66 12.01
CA SER A 21 36.11 43.75 13.17
C SER A 21 37.02 44.40 14.23
N PRO A 22 36.96 43.94 15.49
CA PRO A 22 38.06 43.07 15.92
C PRO A 22 37.64 41.88 16.80
N SER A 23 38.64 41.03 17.03
CA SER A 23 38.62 39.70 17.63
C SER A 23 38.65 39.63 19.17
N ILE A 24 38.34 38.44 19.70
CA ILE A 24 38.70 37.88 21.03
C ILE A 24 37.90 38.39 22.25
N LEU A 25 37.09 37.48 22.81
CA LEU A 25 37.26 37.04 24.21
C LEU A 25 36.69 35.62 24.39
N SER A 26 37.34 34.80 25.21
CA SER A 26 37.09 33.36 25.33
C SER A 26 36.46 32.98 26.66
N VAL A 27 35.32 32.28 26.63
CA VAL A 27 34.80 31.49 27.77
C VAL A 27 34.19 30.20 27.21
N ALA A 28 34.54 29.06 27.80
CA ALA A 28 33.97 27.75 27.48
C ALA A 28 33.23 27.17 28.69
N PRO A 29 32.05 26.55 28.50
CA PRO A 29 31.49 25.56 29.42
C PRO A 29 31.74 24.11 28.90
N PRO A 30 31.75 23.09 29.78
CA PRO A 30 32.31 21.78 29.46
C PRO A 30 31.29 20.70 29.04
N VAL A 31 31.82 19.64 28.41
CA VAL A 31 31.16 18.34 28.24
C VAL A 31 31.17 17.56 29.56
N PRO A 32 30.05 16.94 29.98
CA PRO A 32 30.04 15.86 30.95
C PRO A 32 29.86 14.49 30.26
N ALA A 33 30.70 13.52 30.60
CA ALA A 33 30.59 12.14 30.12
C ALA A 33 30.62 11.14 31.28
N SER A 34 29.61 10.27 31.35
CA SER A 34 29.58 8.94 32.00
C SER A 34 29.72 8.80 33.53
N LEU A 35 28.91 7.87 34.08
CA LEU A 35 29.10 7.12 35.35
C LEU A 35 28.92 7.91 36.68
N PRO A 36 28.73 7.27 37.87
CA PRO A 36 28.94 5.83 38.16
C PRO A 36 27.88 5.07 39.03
N ALA A 37 27.91 3.73 38.91
CA ALA A 37 27.76 2.72 40.00
C ALA A 37 26.40 2.63 40.78
N GLN A 38 26.15 1.69 41.73
CA GLN A 38 27.04 0.80 42.50
C GLN A 38 26.32 -0.44 43.10
N ILE A 39 27.10 -1.38 43.70
CA ILE A 39 26.71 -2.50 44.63
C ILE A 39 26.09 -3.73 43.94
N SER A 40 26.46 -5.01 44.20
CA SER A 40 27.62 -5.73 44.80
C SER A 40 27.40 -7.25 44.53
N TRP A 41 28.23 -8.28 44.78
CA TRP A 41 29.63 -8.54 45.21
C TRP A 41 29.93 -10.04 44.88
N SER A 42 31.09 -10.68 45.04
CA SER A 42 32.44 -10.34 45.57
C SER A 42 33.52 -11.19 44.84
N SER A 43 34.80 -10.93 45.12
CA SER A 43 35.96 -11.61 44.51
C SER A 43 36.25 -13.02 45.05
N ASN A 44 36.82 -13.90 44.21
CA ASN A 44 38.16 -14.40 44.52
C ASN A 44 38.93 -14.90 43.29
N SER A 45 40.27 -14.87 43.34
CA SER A 45 41.13 -15.28 42.23
C SER A 45 42.41 -16.01 42.67
N GLN A 46 42.88 -16.89 41.78
CA GLN A 46 44.26 -17.36 41.62
C GLN A 46 44.89 -18.38 42.60
N ILE A 47 45.89 -19.08 42.00
CA ILE A 47 46.96 -19.92 42.57
C ILE A 47 46.54 -21.32 43.10
N GLY A 48 46.78 -22.31 42.23
CA GLY A 48 46.96 -23.74 42.55
C GLY A 48 47.94 -24.33 41.53
N GLN A 49 48.96 -25.08 41.97
CA GLN A 49 50.12 -25.40 41.13
C GLN A 49 50.03 -26.74 40.37
N ARG A 50 50.76 -26.80 39.24
CA ARG A 50 51.47 -27.97 38.68
C ARG A 50 50.80 -29.36 38.73
N SER A 51 50.59 -29.93 37.54
CA SER A 51 51.29 -31.17 37.14
C SER A 51 51.23 -31.38 35.61
N THR A 52 51.99 -32.34 35.10
CA THR A 52 52.28 -32.54 33.66
C THR A 52 51.83 -33.92 33.16
N TRP A 53 51.94 -34.15 31.84
CA TRP A 53 51.61 -35.38 31.10
C TRP A 53 50.09 -35.64 30.96
N ARG A 54 49.53 -35.92 29.77
CA ARG A 54 50.02 -36.76 28.65
C ARG A 54 49.57 -36.20 27.28
N LYS A 55 50.28 -36.56 26.21
CA LYS A 55 49.74 -36.46 24.84
C LYS A 55 48.59 -37.46 24.66
N GLY A 56 47.46 -37.00 24.12
CA GLY A 56 46.33 -37.85 23.73
C GLY A 56 45.57 -37.23 22.57
N SER A 57 45.70 -37.81 21.38
CA SER A 57 45.00 -37.32 20.19
C SER A 57 43.49 -37.51 20.34
N ARG A 58 42.70 -36.45 20.14
CA ARG A 58 41.25 -36.54 19.97
C ARG A 58 40.85 -35.75 18.73
N ARG A 59 40.64 -36.48 17.62
CA ARG A 59 39.73 -36.02 16.56
C ARG A 59 38.37 -35.73 17.23
N LEU A 60 37.82 -34.54 17.02
CA LEU A 60 36.40 -34.33 17.33
C LEU A 60 35.58 -35.19 16.36
N HIS A 61 34.62 -35.92 16.91
CA HIS A 61 33.89 -36.94 16.18
C HIS A 61 32.73 -36.27 15.43
N VAL A 62 32.82 -36.20 14.10
CA VAL A 62 31.66 -35.86 13.27
C VAL A 62 30.64 -36.99 13.44
N SER A 63 29.53 -36.69 14.11
CA SER A 63 28.39 -37.59 14.19
C SER A 63 27.69 -37.59 12.84
N ASN A 64 27.85 -38.66 12.06
CA ASN A 64 27.21 -38.79 10.75
C ASN A 64 25.69 -38.62 10.86
N VAL A 65 25.11 -37.89 9.91
CA VAL A 65 23.66 -37.79 9.73
C VAL A 65 23.11 -39.18 9.47
N ALA A 66 22.09 -39.59 10.23
CA ALA A 66 21.42 -40.87 10.04
C ALA A 66 20.60 -40.87 8.74
N THR A 67 20.60 -42.00 8.04
CA THR A 67 19.79 -42.23 6.83
C THR A 67 18.30 -42.18 7.15
N PRO A 68 17.49 -41.37 6.42
CA PRO A 68 16.04 -41.36 6.59
C PRO A 68 15.39 -42.47 5.75
N GLU A 69 14.95 -43.55 6.40
CA GLU A 69 14.02 -44.52 5.79
C GLU A 69 12.61 -44.37 6.40
N ALA A 70 11.61 -44.27 5.53
CA ALA A 70 10.18 -44.47 5.77
C ALA A 70 9.50 -43.76 6.99
N SER A 71 9.21 -42.44 6.87
CA SER A 71 8.17 -41.79 7.71
C SER A 71 7.29 -40.74 6.99
N THR A 72 7.18 -40.87 5.66
CA THR A 72 6.63 -39.86 4.73
C THR A 72 5.26 -39.26 5.10
N THR A 73 4.33 -40.04 5.68
CA THR A 73 3.00 -39.54 6.08
C THR A 73 2.99 -38.63 7.30
N THR A 74 3.97 -38.72 8.19
CA THR A 74 4.03 -37.90 9.42
C THR A 74 4.73 -36.57 9.15
N GLU A 75 5.79 -36.58 8.35
CA GLU A 75 6.50 -35.35 7.96
C GLU A 75 5.68 -34.51 6.98
N ALA A 76 5.03 -35.13 5.99
CA ALA A 76 4.09 -34.43 5.11
C ALA A 76 2.93 -33.78 5.90
N ARG A 77 2.40 -34.46 6.94
CA ARG A 77 1.40 -33.87 7.83
C ARG A 77 1.95 -32.73 8.69
N LYS A 78 3.21 -32.78 9.12
CA LYS A 78 3.85 -31.66 9.84
C LYS A 78 4.11 -30.46 8.93
N LEU A 79 4.49 -30.69 7.67
CA LEU A 79 4.65 -29.62 6.67
C LEU A 79 3.29 -28.99 6.34
N ALA A 80 2.29 -29.79 5.96
CA ALA A 80 0.94 -29.29 5.70
C ALA A 80 0.28 -28.59 6.91
N ALA A 81 0.56 -29.02 8.15
CA ALA A 81 0.10 -28.33 9.36
C ALA A 81 0.87 -27.03 9.66
N LYS A 82 2.05 -26.83 9.07
CA LYS A 82 2.85 -25.59 9.13
C LYS A 82 2.45 -24.61 8.03
N GLU A 83 1.89 -25.12 6.93
CA GLU A 83 1.42 -24.37 5.75
C GLU A 83 -0.08 -24.08 5.76
N ALA A 84 -0.86 -24.72 6.65
CA ALA A 84 -2.28 -24.44 6.84
C ALA A 84 -2.49 -22.93 7.08
N PRO A 85 -3.17 -22.20 6.17
CA PRO A 85 -3.26 -20.75 6.27
C PRO A 85 -3.99 -20.37 7.54
N ARG A 86 -3.41 -19.43 8.30
CA ARG A 86 -4.03 -18.90 9.52
C ARG A 86 -5.46 -18.44 9.18
N PRO A 87 -6.48 -18.81 9.96
CA PRO A 87 -7.85 -18.41 9.65
C PRO A 87 -7.91 -16.89 9.60
N VAL A 88 -8.45 -16.36 8.49
CA VAL A 88 -8.64 -14.92 8.30
C VAL A 88 -10.02 -14.55 8.84
N TYR A 89 -10.11 -13.41 9.52
CA TYR A 89 -11.37 -12.85 9.99
C TYR A 89 -12.23 -12.46 8.77
N PRO A 90 -13.51 -12.86 8.66
CA PRO A 90 -14.31 -12.59 7.46
C PRO A 90 -14.67 -11.11 7.32
N PHE A 91 -14.67 -10.60 6.09
CA PHE A 91 -14.84 -9.17 5.77
C PHE A 91 -16.24 -8.65 6.16
N SER A 92 -17.30 -9.43 5.96
CA SER A 92 -18.67 -9.04 6.35
C SER A 92 -18.85 -8.86 7.86
N ALA A 93 -18.09 -9.60 8.68
CA ALA A 93 -18.14 -9.53 10.15
C ALA A 93 -17.35 -8.35 10.74
N ILE A 94 -16.73 -7.50 9.92
CA ILE A 94 -16.09 -6.27 10.39
C ILE A 94 -17.20 -5.27 10.74
N VAL A 95 -17.31 -4.89 12.01
CA VAL A 95 -18.39 -4.00 12.48
C VAL A 95 -17.98 -2.54 12.30
N GLY A 96 -18.79 -1.80 11.54
CA GLY A 96 -18.51 -0.41 11.17
C GLY A 96 -17.44 -0.28 10.08
N GLN A 97 -16.86 0.92 9.97
CA GLN A 97 -15.83 1.27 8.99
C GLN A 97 -16.30 1.18 7.53
N GLU A 98 -17.58 1.47 7.29
CA GLU A 98 -18.22 1.36 5.97
C GLU A 98 -17.53 2.23 4.89
N GLU A 99 -16.98 3.40 5.25
CA GLU A 99 -16.18 4.26 4.36
C GLU A 99 -14.97 3.49 3.80
N MET A 100 -14.20 2.82 4.67
CA MET A 100 -13.04 2.02 4.27
C MET A 100 -13.46 0.78 3.47
N LYS A 101 -14.48 0.04 3.92
CA LYS A 101 -15.01 -1.13 3.18
C LYS A 101 -15.42 -0.74 1.77
N LEU A 102 -16.12 0.38 1.62
CA LEU A 102 -16.57 0.89 0.33
C LEU A 102 -15.37 1.23 -0.57
N CYS A 103 -14.43 2.04 -0.10
CA CYS A 103 -13.24 2.42 -0.87
C CYS A 103 -12.42 1.19 -1.33
N LEU A 104 -12.29 0.18 -0.47
CA LEU A 104 -11.66 -1.10 -0.77
C LEU A 104 -12.41 -1.87 -1.86
N ILE A 105 -13.72 -2.05 -1.72
CA ILE A 105 -14.56 -2.76 -2.70
C ILE A 105 -14.51 -2.06 -4.08
N LEU A 106 -14.64 -0.72 -4.10
CA LEU A 106 -14.63 0.05 -5.35
C LEU A 106 -13.30 -0.11 -6.12
N ASN A 107 -12.16 -0.14 -5.42
CA ASN A 107 -10.85 -0.36 -6.05
C ASN A 107 -10.62 -1.81 -6.53
N VAL A 108 -11.35 -2.80 -5.99
CA VAL A 108 -11.38 -4.16 -6.57
C VAL A 108 -12.26 -4.23 -7.82
N ILE A 109 -13.32 -3.40 -7.89
CA ILE A 109 -14.20 -3.31 -9.06
C ILE A 109 -13.49 -2.59 -10.20
N ASP A 110 -12.93 -1.40 -9.95
CA ASP A 110 -12.09 -0.65 -10.90
C ASP A 110 -10.72 -0.31 -10.26
N PRO A 111 -9.68 -1.15 -10.47
CA PRO A 111 -8.31 -0.84 -10.04
C PRO A 111 -7.77 0.47 -10.60
N LYS A 112 -8.32 0.97 -11.73
CA LYS A 112 -7.91 2.24 -12.34
C LYS A 112 -8.45 3.46 -11.58
N ILE A 113 -9.14 3.28 -10.45
CA ILE A 113 -9.40 4.35 -9.46
C ILE A 113 -8.09 4.87 -8.87
N GLY A 114 -7.04 4.05 -8.75
CA GLY A 114 -5.70 4.49 -8.29
C GLY A 114 -5.41 4.23 -6.81
N GLY A 115 -6.03 3.21 -6.21
CA GLY A 115 -5.72 2.74 -4.87
C GLY A 115 -6.47 3.46 -3.74
N VAL A 116 -6.25 2.98 -2.52
CA VAL A 116 -6.87 3.49 -1.28
C VAL A 116 -5.79 3.89 -0.28
N MET A 117 -5.94 5.07 0.31
CA MET A 117 -5.17 5.50 1.47
C MET A 117 -6.06 5.51 2.71
N ILE A 118 -5.67 4.75 3.74
CA ILE A 118 -6.49 4.46 4.92
C ILE A 118 -5.85 5.14 6.14
N MET A 119 -6.36 6.32 6.51
CA MET A 119 -5.84 7.09 7.64
C MET A 119 -6.70 6.90 8.89
N GLY A 120 -6.09 6.58 10.03
CA GLY A 120 -6.84 6.40 11.26
C GLY A 120 -6.04 5.78 12.39
N ASP A 121 -6.63 5.80 13.59
CA ASP A 121 -6.00 5.46 14.86
C ASP A 121 -5.35 4.07 14.86
N ARG A 122 -4.30 3.88 15.66
CA ARG A 122 -3.72 2.55 15.92
C ARG A 122 -4.77 1.63 16.58
N GLY A 123 -4.77 0.34 16.21
CA GLY A 123 -5.72 -0.65 16.72
C GLY A 123 -7.08 -0.70 16.01
N THR A 124 -7.34 0.16 15.02
CA THR A 124 -8.57 0.17 14.22
C THR A 124 -8.74 -1.05 13.29
N GLY A 125 -7.71 -1.87 13.07
CA GLY A 125 -7.81 -3.12 12.30
C GLY A 125 -7.64 -2.99 10.78
N LYS A 126 -7.12 -1.86 10.28
CA LYS A 126 -6.86 -1.57 8.85
C LYS A 126 -6.24 -2.76 8.09
N SER A 127 -5.13 -3.32 8.58
CA SER A 127 -4.47 -4.49 7.96
C SER A 127 -5.26 -5.81 8.06
N THR A 128 -6.16 -5.95 9.03
CA THR A 128 -7.12 -7.07 9.10
C THR A 128 -8.17 -6.96 8.01
N ALA A 129 -8.69 -5.75 7.76
CA ALA A 129 -9.67 -5.52 6.70
C ALA A 129 -9.11 -5.85 5.31
N VAL A 130 -7.90 -5.40 5.00
CA VAL A 130 -7.23 -5.72 3.72
C VAL A 130 -7.00 -7.23 3.57
N ARG A 131 -6.54 -7.92 4.62
CA ARG A 131 -6.39 -9.39 4.60
C ARG A 131 -7.72 -10.12 4.43
N SER A 132 -8.79 -9.63 5.05
CA SER A 132 -10.15 -10.20 4.91
C SER A 132 -10.77 -10.01 3.53
N LEU A 133 -10.43 -8.92 2.84
CA LEU A 133 -10.82 -8.66 1.45
C LEU A 133 -10.22 -9.72 0.53
N VAL A 134 -8.94 -10.05 0.69
CA VAL A 134 -8.22 -11.01 -0.18
C VAL A 134 -8.82 -12.42 -0.10
N ASP A 135 -9.30 -12.86 1.08
CA ASP A 135 -9.96 -14.16 1.21
C ASP A 135 -11.37 -14.20 0.57
N LEU A 136 -12.00 -13.04 0.39
CA LEU A 136 -13.31 -12.84 -0.24
C LEU A 136 -13.26 -12.81 -1.78
N LEU A 137 -12.10 -12.49 -2.38
CA LEU A 137 -12.01 -12.33 -3.83
C LEU A 137 -11.95 -13.68 -4.58
N PRO A 138 -12.51 -13.76 -5.81
CA PRO A 138 -12.44 -14.96 -6.63
C PRO A 138 -11.00 -15.27 -7.06
N GLU A 139 -10.72 -16.55 -7.33
CA GLU A 139 -9.45 -16.99 -7.88
C GLU A 139 -9.23 -16.45 -9.30
N ILE A 140 -7.97 -16.15 -9.63
CA ILE A 140 -7.54 -15.67 -10.94
C ILE A 140 -6.85 -16.79 -11.72
N LYS A 141 -7.01 -16.82 -13.05
CA LYS A 141 -6.18 -17.67 -13.92
C LYS A 141 -4.75 -17.14 -13.95
N VAL A 142 -3.75 -18.01 -13.86
CA VAL A 142 -2.33 -17.70 -14.04
C VAL A 142 -1.64 -18.74 -14.91
N VAL A 143 -0.59 -18.35 -15.62
CA VAL A 143 0.33 -19.27 -16.30
C VAL A 143 1.19 -20.00 -15.27
N ILE A 144 1.26 -21.33 -15.32
CA ILE A 144 2.08 -22.12 -14.40
C ILE A 144 3.56 -21.95 -14.74
N GLY A 145 4.36 -21.56 -13.74
CA GLY A 145 5.80 -21.37 -13.86
C GLY A 145 6.25 -19.93 -14.16
N ASP A 146 5.31 -19.00 -14.38
CA ASP A 146 5.63 -17.58 -14.51
C ASP A 146 5.75 -16.88 -13.14
N PRO A 147 6.91 -16.26 -12.79
CA PRO A 147 7.05 -15.49 -11.55
C PRO A 147 6.19 -14.23 -11.49
N PHE A 148 5.61 -13.78 -12.61
CA PHE A 148 4.81 -12.55 -12.70
C PHE A 148 3.29 -12.77 -12.66
N ASN A 149 2.79 -14.01 -12.48
CA ASN A 149 1.34 -14.31 -12.48
C ASN A 149 0.60 -13.79 -13.73
N SER A 150 1.21 -13.83 -14.91
CA SER A 150 0.64 -13.30 -16.17
C SER A 150 -0.75 -13.86 -16.47
N ASP A 151 -1.58 -13.01 -17.07
CA ASP A 151 -2.87 -13.41 -17.60
C ASP A 151 -2.69 -14.17 -18.92
N PRO A 152 -3.24 -15.40 -19.09
CA PRO A 152 -3.24 -16.06 -20.39
C PRO A 152 -4.17 -15.39 -21.42
N ASP A 153 -5.16 -14.60 -20.98
CA ASP A 153 -6.21 -14.03 -21.84
C ASP A 153 -5.95 -12.56 -22.24
N ASP A 154 -5.03 -11.82 -21.59
CA ASP A 154 -4.73 -10.40 -21.86
C ASP A 154 -3.26 -10.14 -22.28
N PRO A 155 -2.99 -9.87 -23.57
CA PRO A 155 -1.65 -9.53 -24.08
C PRO A 155 -0.98 -8.29 -23.51
N GLU A 156 -1.71 -7.38 -22.85
CA GLU A 156 -1.11 -6.24 -22.13
C GLU A 156 -0.64 -6.59 -20.71
N SER A 157 -1.09 -7.72 -20.15
CA SER A 157 -0.74 -8.18 -18.79
C SER A 157 0.30 -9.31 -18.78
N MET A 158 0.85 -9.68 -19.95
CA MET A 158 1.84 -10.75 -20.11
C MET A 158 3.27 -10.25 -19.94
N GLY A 159 4.09 -10.99 -19.19
CA GLY A 159 5.55 -10.88 -19.26
C GLY A 159 6.08 -11.20 -20.67
N MET A 160 7.24 -10.64 -21.05
CA MET A 160 7.78 -10.78 -22.40
C MET A 160 7.99 -12.26 -22.80
N GLU A 161 8.47 -13.10 -21.88
CA GLU A 161 8.67 -14.54 -22.11
C GLU A 161 7.34 -15.28 -22.40
N VAL A 162 6.30 -15.00 -21.60
CA VAL A 162 4.95 -15.56 -21.79
C VAL A 162 4.39 -15.17 -23.16
N ARG A 163 4.53 -13.89 -23.52
CA ARG A 163 4.09 -13.34 -24.82
C ARG A 163 4.86 -13.95 -25.99
N GLU A 164 6.17 -14.17 -25.85
CA GLU A 164 6.98 -14.86 -26.85
C GLU A 164 6.56 -16.32 -27.06
N ARG A 165 6.23 -17.05 -25.99
CA ARG A 165 5.81 -18.46 -26.09
C ARG A 165 4.43 -18.62 -26.74
N ILE A 166 3.51 -17.69 -26.47
CA ILE A 166 2.22 -17.60 -27.18
C ILE A 166 2.44 -17.25 -28.66
N LEU A 167 3.36 -16.32 -28.99
CA LEU A 167 3.74 -16.02 -30.38
C LEU A 167 4.39 -17.21 -31.10
N LYS A 168 5.05 -18.12 -30.38
CA LYS A 168 5.60 -19.39 -30.88
C LYS A 168 4.55 -20.50 -31.00
N GLY A 169 3.31 -20.28 -30.54
CA GLY A 169 2.21 -21.23 -30.61
C GLY A 169 2.24 -22.32 -29.52
N GLU A 170 2.92 -22.09 -28.41
CA GLU A 170 2.98 -23.06 -27.30
C GLU A 170 1.70 -23.01 -26.44
N GLU A 171 1.10 -24.18 -26.17
CA GLU A 171 0.04 -24.30 -25.17
C GLU A 171 0.62 -24.11 -23.76
N LEU A 172 0.32 -22.97 -23.14
CA LEU A 172 0.76 -22.67 -21.78
C LEU A 172 -0.17 -23.32 -20.75
N PRO A 173 0.36 -24.14 -19.81
CA PRO A 173 -0.45 -24.72 -18.74
C PRO A 173 -0.93 -23.61 -17.80
N THR A 174 -2.23 -23.61 -17.46
CA THR A 174 -2.86 -22.62 -16.59
C THR A 174 -3.38 -23.25 -15.31
N ALA A 175 -3.37 -22.47 -14.23
CA ALA A 175 -3.98 -22.81 -12.94
C ALA A 175 -4.89 -21.66 -12.47
N SER A 176 -5.85 -21.97 -11.58
CA SER A 176 -6.44 -20.94 -10.72
C SER A 176 -5.57 -20.76 -9.46
N CYS A 177 -5.42 -19.52 -9.01
CA CYS A 177 -4.80 -19.20 -7.73
C CYS A 177 -5.57 -18.09 -7.02
N LYS A 178 -5.47 -18.04 -5.69
CA LYS A 178 -5.95 -16.87 -4.93
C LYS A 178 -5.08 -15.65 -5.23
N ILE A 179 -5.73 -14.49 -5.31
CA ILE A 179 -5.09 -13.19 -5.49
C ILE A 179 -4.01 -12.98 -4.42
N SER A 180 -2.80 -12.59 -4.83
CA SER A 180 -1.69 -12.37 -3.91
C SER A 180 -1.89 -11.10 -3.09
N MET A 181 -1.51 -11.17 -1.81
CA MET A 181 -1.34 -10.00 -0.95
C MET A 181 0.13 -9.90 -0.57
N VAL A 182 0.74 -8.75 -0.86
CA VAL A 182 2.14 -8.47 -0.56
C VAL A 182 2.19 -7.33 0.46
N ASP A 183 2.69 -7.62 1.66
CA ASP A 183 2.97 -6.62 2.68
C ASP A 183 4.36 -6.01 2.41
N LEU A 184 4.43 -4.69 2.22
CA LEU A 184 5.68 -3.92 2.13
C LEU A 184 6.13 -3.50 3.53
N PRO A 185 7.29 -3.99 4.04
CA PRO A 185 7.86 -3.48 5.29
C PRO A 185 8.54 -2.13 5.08
N LEU A 186 8.49 -1.26 6.10
CA LEU A 186 9.11 0.07 6.09
C LEU A 186 10.59 0.06 5.64
N GLY A 187 11.39 -0.85 6.20
CA GLY A 187 12.80 -1.04 5.83
C GLY A 187 13.02 -1.90 4.58
N ALA A 188 12.22 -1.75 3.53
CA ALA A 188 12.43 -2.41 2.25
C ALA A 188 13.44 -1.61 1.41
N THR A 189 14.50 -2.24 0.93
CA THR A 189 15.37 -1.64 -0.10
C THR A 189 14.66 -1.60 -1.45
N GLU A 190 14.99 -0.61 -2.28
CA GLU A 190 14.51 -0.50 -3.68
C GLU A 190 14.70 -1.82 -4.44
N ASP A 191 15.90 -2.40 -4.35
CA ASP A 191 16.29 -3.73 -4.81
C ASP A 191 15.27 -4.84 -4.47
N ARG A 192 14.71 -4.81 -3.26
CA ARG A 192 13.72 -5.79 -2.81
C ARG A 192 12.32 -5.47 -3.32
N VAL A 193 11.99 -4.20 -3.52
CA VAL A 193 10.70 -3.74 -4.05
C VAL A 193 10.61 -4.04 -5.55
N CYS A 194 11.57 -3.53 -6.31
CA CYS A 194 11.60 -3.54 -7.76
C CYS A 194 12.16 -4.86 -8.34
N GLY A 195 13.07 -5.51 -7.61
CA GLY A 195 13.85 -6.66 -8.09
C GLY A 195 15.28 -6.28 -8.45
N THR A 196 16.16 -7.27 -8.47
CA THR A 196 17.60 -7.14 -8.74
C THR A 196 18.00 -7.84 -10.02
N ILE A 197 19.12 -7.42 -10.62
CA ILE A 197 19.76 -8.11 -11.73
C ILE A 197 21.03 -8.77 -11.16
N ASP A 198 21.15 -10.09 -11.30
CA ASP A 198 22.35 -10.82 -10.91
C ASP A 198 23.42 -10.67 -12.00
N ILE A 199 24.38 -9.80 -11.71
CA ILE A 199 25.49 -9.43 -12.60
C ILE A 199 26.44 -10.62 -12.81
N GLU A 200 26.66 -11.46 -11.80
CA GLU A 200 27.58 -12.60 -11.88
C GLU A 200 27.04 -13.66 -12.84
N LYS A 201 25.74 -14.00 -12.75
CA LYS A 201 25.06 -14.89 -13.70
C LYS A 201 24.94 -14.24 -15.09
N ALA A 202 24.61 -12.94 -15.17
CA ALA A 202 24.49 -12.25 -16.45
C ALA A 202 25.82 -12.20 -17.25
N LEU A 203 26.96 -12.06 -16.56
CA LEU A 203 28.29 -12.10 -17.18
C LEU A 203 28.81 -13.52 -17.45
N THR A 204 28.46 -14.50 -16.61
CA THR A 204 28.98 -15.88 -16.72
C THR A 204 28.19 -16.73 -17.72
N ASP A 205 26.86 -16.74 -17.60
CA ASP A 205 25.97 -17.58 -18.42
C ASP A 205 25.42 -16.84 -19.66
N GLY A 206 25.55 -15.51 -19.71
CA GLY A 206 24.96 -14.67 -20.75
C GLY A 206 23.43 -14.53 -20.67
N VAL A 207 22.81 -15.12 -19.63
CA VAL A 207 21.36 -15.10 -19.40
C VAL A 207 21.00 -13.97 -18.44
N LYS A 208 19.95 -13.20 -18.76
CA LYS A 208 19.44 -12.12 -17.89
C LYS A 208 18.79 -12.69 -16.62
N ALA A 209 19.60 -12.99 -15.61
CA ALA A 209 19.13 -13.45 -14.31
C ALA A 209 18.52 -12.29 -13.50
N PHE A 210 17.22 -12.06 -13.67
CA PHE A 210 16.44 -11.11 -12.88
C PHE A 210 15.80 -11.81 -11.67
N GLU A 211 16.00 -11.28 -10.47
CA GLU A 211 15.35 -11.79 -9.26
C GLU A 211 14.07 -10.98 -8.95
N PRO A 212 12.87 -11.60 -8.98
CA PRO A 212 11.61 -10.87 -8.90
C PRO A 212 11.35 -10.27 -7.51
N GLY A 213 11.26 -8.94 -7.47
CA GLY A 213 10.94 -8.14 -6.27
C GLY A 213 9.51 -8.31 -5.76
N LEU A 214 9.14 -7.48 -4.78
CA LEU A 214 7.78 -7.42 -4.23
C LEU A 214 6.76 -6.97 -5.29
N LEU A 215 7.12 -6.05 -6.18
CA LEU A 215 6.27 -5.57 -7.28
C LEU A 215 5.90 -6.64 -8.31
N ALA A 216 6.80 -7.60 -8.56
CA ALA A 216 6.52 -8.75 -9.42
C ALA A 216 5.48 -9.67 -8.78
N LYS A 217 5.63 -9.96 -7.48
CA LYS A 217 4.74 -10.84 -6.70
C LYS A 217 3.37 -10.21 -6.43
N ALA A 218 3.28 -8.88 -6.46
CA ALA A 218 2.05 -8.12 -6.35
C ALA A 218 1.26 -8.03 -7.67
N ASN A 219 1.81 -8.44 -8.83
CA ASN A 219 1.10 -8.32 -10.11
C ASN A 219 -0.21 -9.13 -10.12
N ARG A 220 -1.30 -8.50 -10.59
CA ARG A 220 -2.70 -8.96 -10.49
C ARG A 220 -3.17 -9.23 -9.05
N GLY A 221 -2.46 -8.66 -8.07
CA GLY A 221 -2.64 -8.77 -6.64
C GLY A 221 -2.90 -7.44 -5.93
N ILE A 222 -2.69 -7.44 -4.61
CA ILE A 222 -2.80 -6.28 -3.72
C ILE A 222 -1.44 -6.02 -3.08
N LEU A 223 -0.95 -4.77 -3.16
CA LEU A 223 0.21 -4.31 -2.42
C LEU A 223 -0.25 -3.48 -1.23
N TYR A 224 0.00 -3.97 -0.03
CA TYR A 224 -0.30 -3.26 1.22
C TYR A 224 0.97 -2.61 1.78
N VAL A 225 0.91 -1.32 2.06
CA VAL A 225 1.98 -0.56 2.71
C VAL A 225 1.48 -0.12 4.07
N ASP A 226 2.12 -0.61 5.14
CA ASP A 226 1.83 -0.14 6.50
C ASP A 226 2.68 1.11 6.81
N GLU A 227 2.09 2.04 7.57
CA GLU A 227 2.68 3.32 7.98
C GLU A 227 3.33 4.12 6.82
N VAL A 228 2.58 4.36 5.72
CA VAL A 228 3.05 5.09 4.51
C VAL A 228 3.71 6.44 4.77
N ASN A 229 3.41 7.08 5.90
CA ASN A 229 4.04 8.32 6.36
C ASN A 229 5.57 8.17 6.55
N LEU A 230 6.03 6.95 6.84
CA LEU A 230 7.41 6.62 7.21
C LEU A 230 8.22 5.98 6.06
N LEU A 231 7.66 5.93 4.84
CA LEU A 231 8.32 5.33 3.68
C LEU A 231 9.24 6.35 2.97
N ASP A 232 10.41 5.88 2.50
CA ASP A 232 11.39 6.69 1.76
C ASP A 232 10.82 7.24 0.43
N ASP A 233 11.16 8.50 0.12
CA ASP A 233 10.69 9.23 -1.06
C ASP A 233 10.85 8.45 -2.38
N HIS A 234 12.02 7.83 -2.59
CA HIS A 234 12.31 7.09 -3.83
C HIS A 234 11.44 5.83 -3.98
N LEU A 235 11.07 5.19 -2.86
CA LEU A 235 10.14 4.05 -2.89
C LEU A 235 8.72 4.54 -3.17
N VAL A 236 8.31 5.64 -2.55
CA VAL A 236 7.00 6.28 -2.80
C VAL A 236 6.79 6.56 -4.29
N ASP A 237 7.74 7.22 -4.95
CA ASP A 237 7.61 7.58 -6.37
C ASP A 237 7.55 6.33 -7.27
N VAL A 238 8.45 5.35 -7.10
CA VAL A 238 8.49 4.14 -7.94
C VAL A 238 7.24 3.27 -7.75
N LEU A 239 6.71 3.17 -6.53
CA LEU A 239 5.45 2.46 -6.26
C LEU A 239 4.25 3.14 -6.94
N LEU A 240 4.18 4.48 -6.88
CA LEU A 240 3.06 5.23 -7.44
C LEU A 240 3.12 5.33 -8.97
N ASP A 241 4.32 5.34 -9.57
CA ASP A 241 4.49 5.23 -11.02
C ASP A 241 4.16 3.81 -11.49
N SER A 242 4.64 2.75 -10.82
CA SER A 242 4.30 1.36 -11.13
C SER A 242 2.79 1.09 -11.05
N ALA A 243 2.12 1.61 -10.02
CA ALA A 243 0.66 1.49 -9.86
C ALA A 243 -0.14 2.28 -10.92
N ALA A 244 0.43 3.37 -11.46
CA ALA A 244 -0.22 4.18 -12.48
C ALA A 244 0.01 3.66 -13.91
N SER A 245 1.20 3.12 -14.20
CA SER A 245 1.57 2.53 -15.50
C SER A 245 1.06 1.09 -15.65
N GLY A 246 0.98 0.34 -14.54
CA GLY A 246 0.82 -1.11 -14.53
C GLY A 246 2.08 -1.89 -14.92
N TRP A 247 3.24 -1.23 -14.98
CA TRP A 247 4.53 -1.77 -15.40
C TRP A 247 5.66 -1.24 -14.49
N ASN A 248 6.46 -2.15 -13.95
CA ASN A 248 7.71 -1.80 -13.29
C ASN A 248 8.86 -1.94 -14.29
N THR A 249 9.78 -0.99 -14.31
CA THR A 249 10.98 -1.01 -15.16
C THR A 249 12.21 -0.81 -14.29
N VAL A 250 13.11 -1.79 -14.31
CA VAL A 250 14.38 -1.76 -13.58
C VAL A 250 15.51 -1.50 -14.56
N GLU A 251 16.18 -0.36 -14.41
CA GLU A 251 17.32 0.04 -15.26
C GLU A 251 18.59 0.10 -14.42
N ARG A 252 19.49 -0.87 -14.61
CA ARG A 252 20.81 -0.90 -13.93
C ARG A 252 21.89 -1.38 -14.89
N GLU A 253 23.07 -0.74 -14.80
CA GLU A 253 24.29 -1.13 -15.54
C GLU A 253 24.13 -1.20 -17.08
N GLY A 254 23.20 -0.41 -17.64
CA GLY A 254 22.88 -0.42 -19.08
C GLY A 254 21.90 -1.51 -19.52
N ILE A 255 21.41 -2.33 -18.58
CA ILE A 255 20.35 -3.30 -18.80
C ILE A 255 19.03 -2.71 -18.28
N SER A 256 18.05 -2.58 -19.18
CA SER A 256 16.66 -2.28 -18.85
C SER A 256 15.81 -3.57 -18.91
N ILE A 257 15.00 -3.81 -17.88
CA ILE A 257 14.05 -4.91 -17.79
C ILE A 257 12.70 -4.37 -17.30
N SER A 258 11.67 -4.49 -18.14
CA SER A 258 10.29 -4.17 -17.78
C SER A 258 9.46 -5.43 -17.55
N HIS A 259 8.64 -5.43 -16.49
CA HIS A 259 7.69 -6.51 -16.19
C HIS A 259 6.32 -5.95 -15.79
N PRO A 260 5.21 -6.68 -16.03
CA PRO A 260 3.89 -6.25 -15.60
C PRO A 260 3.82 -6.15 -14.07
N SER A 261 3.16 -5.11 -13.59
CA SER A 261 2.92 -4.83 -12.17
C SER A 261 1.60 -4.07 -12.02
N ARG A 262 0.51 -4.70 -12.49
CA ARG A 262 -0.88 -4.22 -12.36
C ARG A 262 -1.43 -4.68 -11.01
N PHE A 263 -1.25 -3.88 -9.96
CA PHE A 263 -1.68 -4.20 -8.58
C PHE A 263 -2.59 -3.12 -7.99
N ILE A 264 -3.39 -3.47 -6.98
CA ILE A 264 -4.15 -2.51 -6.19
C ILE A 264 -3.25 -2.03 -5.05
N LEU A 265 -2.86 -0.75 -5.06
CA LEU A 265 -2.10 -0.12 -3.97
C LEU A 265 -3.04 0.24 -2.80
N ILE A 266 -2.70 -0.21 -1.59
CA ILE A 266 -3.38 0.18 -0.36
C ILE A 266 -2.35 0.69 0.65
N GLY A 267 -2.40 1.99 0.95
CA GLY A 267 -1.62 2.60 2.01
C GLY A 267 -2.39 2.65 3.33
N SER A 268 -1.73 2.35 4.44
CA SER A 268 -2.22 2.56 5.81
C SER A 268 -1.34 3.61 6.49
N GLY A 269 -1.93 4.61 7.14
CA GLY A 269 -1.20 5.63 7.87
C GLY A 269 -1.93 6.12 9.11
N ASN A 270 -1.23 6.84 9.98
CA ASN A 270 -1.75 7.40 11.23
C ASN A 270 -1.52 8.92 11.24
N PRO A 271 -2.55 9.76 11.40
CA PRO A 271 -2.37 11.22 11.43
C PRO A 271 -1.35 11.71 12.48
N GLU A 272 -1.21 11.01 13.61
CA GLU A 272 -0.30 11.37 14.70
C GLU A 272 1.19 11.14 14.38
N GLU A 273 1.52 10.38 13.33
CA GLU A 273 2.90 10.03 12.97
C GLU A 273 3.55 11.01 11.97
N GLY A 274 2.80 12.02 11.52
CA GLY A 274 3.26 13.06 10.60
C GLY A 274 2.28 13.32 9.45
N GLU A 275 2.42 14.46 8.80
CA GLU A 275 1.63 14.76 7.59
C GLU A 275 2.15 13.99 6.37
N LEU A 276 1.23 13.61 5.49
CA LEU A 276 1.52 12.91 4.25
C LEU A 276 2.13 13.85 3.21
N ARG A 277 3.07 13.34 2.42
CA ARG A 277 3.67 14.06 1.30
C ARG A 277 2.61 14.38 0.23
N PRO A 278 2.56 15.60 -0.35
CA PRO A 278 1.60 15.96 -1.40
C PRO A 278 1.56 15.01 -2.60
N GLN A 279 2.68 14.36 -2.92
CA GLN A 279 2.78 13.35 -3.98
C GLN A 279 1.88 12.13 -3.70
N LEU A 280 1.84 11.63 -2.46
CA LEU A 280 0.92 10.57 -2.04
C LEU A 280 -0.53 11.05 -2.14
N LEU A 281 -0.79 12.27 -1.67
CA LEU A 281 -2.12 12.88 -1.63
C LEU A 281 -2.74 13.07 -3.02
N ASP A 282 -2.00 13.57 -4.02
CA ASP A 282 -2.52 13.54 -5.40
C ASP A 282 -2.62 12.11 -5.94
N ARG A 283 -1.57 11.30 -5.75
CA ARG A 283 -1.47 10.07 -6.55
C ARG A 283 -2.44 8.96 -6.11
N PHE A 284 -2.84 8.92 -4.83
CA PHE A 284 -3.90 8.03 -4.36
C PHE A 284 -5.27 8.40 -4.92
N GLY A 285 -5.99 7.39 -5.42
CA GLY A 285 -7.37 7.50 -5.87
C GLY A 285 -8.29 7.97 -4.76
N MET A 286 -8.51 7.12 -3.75
CA MET A 286 -9.44 7.38 -2.65
C MET A 286 -8.73 7.50 -1.31
N HIS A 287 -9.20 8.41 -0.47
CA HIS A 287 -8.84 8.51 0.94
C HIS A 287 -10.02 8.08 1.82
N ALA A 288 -9.81 7.09 2.68
CA ALA A 288 -10.76 6.63 3.67
C ALA A 288 -10.25 6.92 5.08
N GLN A 289 -11.06 7.59 5.89
CA GLN A 289 -10.76 7.82 7.31
C GLN A 289 -11.38 6.72 8.17
N VAL A 290 -10.59 6.21 9.12
CA VAL A 290 -11.01 5.16 10.06
C VAL A 290 -10.85 5.68 11.48
N GLY A 291 -11.86 6.41 11.96
CA GLY A 291 -11.94 6.81 13.36
C GLY A 291 -12.27 5.61 14.27
N THR A 292 -11.76 5.61 15.50
CA THR A 292 -12.23 4.68 16.53
C THR A 292 -13.73 4.85 16.79
N VAL A 293 -14.46 3.73 16.80
CA VAL A 293 -15.90 3.70 17.10
C VAL A 293 -16.11 4.25 18.51
N ARG A 294 -16.95 5.30 18.64
CA ARG A 294 -17.21 5.99 19.91
C ARG A 294 -18.41 5.43 20.69
N ASP A 295 -19.36 4.81 19.98
CA ASP A 295 -20.51 4.14 20.58
C ASP A 295 -20.08 2.93 21.43
N ALA A 296 -20.61 2.82 22.64
CA ALA A 296 -20.30 1.74 23.57
C ALA A 296 -20.87 0.39 23.10
N GLU A 297 -22.07 0.36 22.52
CA GLU A 297 -22.71 -0.91 22.10
C GLU A 297 -21.94 -1.56 20.96
N LEU A 298 -21.62 -0.78 19.92
CA LEU A 298 -20.77 -1.25 18.82
C LEU A 298 -19.35 -1.65 19.28
N ARG A 299 -18.76 -0.97 20.28
CA ARG A 299 -17.46 -1.35 20.85
C ARG A 299 -17.50 -2.69 21.58
N VAL A 300 -18.55 -2.96 22.37
CA VAL A 300 -18.75 -4.26 23.02
C VAL A 300 -18.89 -5.35 21.97
N LYS A 301 -19.74 -5.13 20.94
CA LYS A 301 -19.92 -6.08 19.84
C LYS A 301 -18.60 -6.42 19.13
N ILE A 302 -17.74 -5.43 18.85
CA ILE A 302 -16.42 -5.67 18.24
C ILE A 302 -15.56 -6.60 19.11
N VAL A 303 -15.58 -6.43 20.43
CA VAL A 303 -14.82 -7.29 21.36
C VAL A 303 -15.43 -8.70 21.46
N GLU A 304 -16.75 -8.82 21.47
CA GLU A 304 -17.45 -10.11 21.53
C GLU A 304 -17.26 -10.94 20.26
N GLU A 305 -17.47 -10.36 19.07
CA GLU A 305 -17.24 -11.05 17.80
C GLU A 305 -15.75 -11.43 17.64
N ARG A 306 -14.83 -10.58 18.09
CA ARG A 306 -13.39 -10.91 18.11
C ARG A 306 -13.08 -12.08 19.03
N ALA A 307 -13.61 -12.08 20.26
CA ALA A 307 -13.41 -13.16 21.22
C ALA A 307 -14.04 -14.49 20.72
N ARG A 308 -15.19 -14.42 20.04
CA ARG A 308 -15.83 -15.57 19.40
C ARG A 308 -14.95 -16.15 18.28
N PHE A 309 -14.39 -15.29 17.42
CA PHE A 309 -13.46 -15.70 16.38
C PHE A 309 -12.17 -16.30 16.94
N ASP A 310 -11.54 -15.69 17.94
CA ASP A 310 -10.29 -16.19 18.54
C ASP A 310 -10.46 -17.51 19.28
N LYS A 311 -11.69 -17.81 19.73
CA LYS A 311 -12.05 -19.08 20.37
C LYS A 311 -12.25 -20.20 19.34
N ASP A 312 -13.15 -20.02 18.37
CA ASP A 312 -13.56 -21.05 17.40
C ASP A 312 -13.61 -20.50 15.95
N PRO A 313 -12.45 -20.26 15.30
CA PRO A 313 -12.38 -19.56 14.00
C PRO A 313 -13.10 -20.24 12.83
N LYS A 314 -13.37 -21.55 12.94
CA LYS A 314 -14.04 -22.34 11.91
C LYS A 314 -15.55 -22.11 11.91
N GLU A 315 -16.19 -22.24 13.07
CA GLU A 315 -17.63 -21.99 13.25
C GLU A 315 -17.96 -20.54 12.85
N PHE A 316 -17.13 -19.59 13.26
CA PHE A 316 -17.28 -18.17 12.92
C PHE A 316 -17.28 -17.92 11.40
N ARG A 317 -16.32 -18.50 10.66
CA ARG A 317 -16.28 -18.40 9.20
C ARG A 317 -17.42 -19.17 8.52
N GLU A 318 -18.02 -20.15 9.19
CA GLU A 318 -19.18 -20.89 8.70
C GLU A 318 -20.48 -20.10 8.86
N SER A 319 -20.68 -19.41 10.00
CA SER A 319 -21.86 -18.54 10.20
C SER A 319 -21.87 -17.33 9.26
N TYR A 320 -20.71 -16.78 8.91
CA TYR A 320 -20.58 -15.65 7.99
C TYR A 320 -20.41 -16.04 6.51
N ARG A 321 -20.41 -17.35 6.18
CA ARG A 321 -20.16 -17.84 4.81
C ARG A 321 -21.16 -17.29 3.79
N ALA A 322 -22.45 -17.31 4.10
CA ALA A 322 -23.50 -16.87 3.18
C ALA A 322 -23.42 -15.36 2.84
N GLU A 323 -22.97 -14.53 3.78
CA GLU A 323 -22.75 -13.10 3.54
C GLU A 323 -21.50 -12.85 2.69
N GLN A 324 -20.41 -13.56 2.98
CA GLN A 324 -19.18 -13.52 2.19
C GLN A 324 -19.44 -13.97 0.74
N GLU A 325 -20.13 -15.09 0.54
CA GLU A 325 -20.48 -15.58 -0.81
C GLU A 325 -21.35 -14.58 -1.57
N LYS A 326 -22.36 -13.98 -0.91
CA LYS A 326 -23.19 -12.93 -1.50
C LYS A 326 -22.38 -11.70 -1.91
N LEU A 327 -21.47 -11.23 -1.05
CA LEU A 327 -20.64 -10.06 -1.34
C LEU A 327 -19.61 -10.35 -2.44
N GLY A 328 -19.01 -11.55 -2.46
CA GLY A 328 -18.10 -11.99 -3.52
C GLY A 328 -18.80 -12.11 -4.88
N GLN A 329 -20.04 -12.59 -4.90
CA GLN A 329 -20.89 -12.58 -6.09
C GLN A 329 -21.20 -11.13 -6.56
N GLN A 330 -21.54 -10.22 -5.64
CA GLN A 330 -21.77 -8.80 -5.97
C GLN A 330 -20.53 -8.12 -6.57
N ILE A 331 -19.34 -8.32 -5.98
CA ILE A 331 -18.07 -7.81 -6.52
C ILE A 331 -17.79 -8.39 -7.91
N THR A 332 -18.04 -9.69 -8.10
CA THR A 332 -17.81 -10.37 -9.38
C THR A 332 -18.76 -9.87 -10.47
N SER A 333 -20.06 -9.72 -10.18
CA SER A 333 -21.02 -9.14 -11.14
C SER A 333 -20.73 -7.67 -11.43
N ALA A 334 -20.29 -6.89 -10.43
CA ALA A 334 -19.94 -5.49 -10.62
C ALA A 334 -18.71 -5.33 -11.55
N ARG A 335 -17.70 -6.19 -11.43
CA ARG A 335 -16.53 -6.21 -12.33
C ARG A 335 -16.92 -6.50 -13.79
N VAL A 336 -17.87 -7.40 -14.03
CA VAL A 336 -18.39 -7.68 -15.39
C VAL A 336 -19.21 -6.50 -15.91
N ASN A 337 -20.10 -5.95 -15.08
CA ASN A 337 -21.03 -4.89 -15.48
C ASN A 337 -20.37 -3.51 -15.61
N LEU A 338 -19.20 -3.26 -15.01
CA LEU A 338 -18.51 -1.96 -15.03
C LEU A 338 -18.35 -1.36 -16.44
N ALA A 339 -18.19 -2.21 -17.46
CA ALA A 339 -18.06 -1.81 -18.86
C ALA A 339 -19.37 -1.26 -19.47
N SER A 340 -20.55 -1.69 -19.00
CA SER A 340 -21.84 -1.18 -19.49
C SER A 340 -22.25 0.13 -18.80
N VAL A 341 -21.81 0.38 -17.56
CA VAL A 341 -22.30 1.50 -16.74
C VAL A 341 -22.01 2.87 -17.36
N ARG A 342 -23.05 3.72 -17.43
CA ARG A 342 -23.04 5.05 -18.04
C ARG A 342 -23.21 6.16 -17.01
N ILE A 343 -22.68 7.34 -17.34
CA ILE A 343 -22.91 8.59 -16.61
C ILE A 343 -23.45 9.61 -17.61
N ASP A 344 -24.58 10.25 -17.29
CA ASP A 344 -25.09 11.37 -18.07
C ASP A 344 -24.03 12.49 -18.19
N HIS A 345 -24.06 13.21 -19.30
CA HIS A 345 -23.21 14.37 -19.52
C HIS A 345 -23.47 15.46 -18.47
N LYS A 346 -24.72 15.66 -18.02
CA LYS A 346 -25.03 16.68 -17.00
C LYS A 346 -24.38 16.36 -15.65
N LEU A 347 -24.41 15.09 -15.23
CA LEU A 347 -23.75 14.64 -14.00
C LEU A 347 -22.22 14.80 -14.09
N ARG A 348 -21.62 14.48 -15.23
CA ARG A 348 -20.18 14.73 -15.49
C ARG A 348 -19.83 16.21 -15.36
N VAL A 349 -20.61 17.11 -15.97
CA VAL A 349 -20.40 18.57 -15.85
C VAL A 349 -20.60 19.05 -14.40
N LYS A 350 -21.57 18.52 -13.65
CA LYS A 350 -21.72 18.84 -12.22
C LYS A 350 -20.53 18.35 -11.38
N ILE A 351 -19.95 17.17 -11.65
CA ILE A 351 -18.71 16.70 -10.99
C ILE A 351 -17.56 17.68 -11.24
N SER A 352 -17.30 18.04 -12.50
CA SER A 352 -16.22 18.98 -12.84
C SER A 352 -16.43 20.37 -12.27
N LYS A 353 -17.70 20.82 -12.14
CA LYS A 353 -18.03 22.06 -11.45
C LYS A 353 -17.65 22.00 -9.96
N VAL A 354 -17.96 20.90 -9.25
CA VAL A 354 -17.54 20.72 -7.84
C VAL A 354 -16.00 20.72 -7.72
N CYS A 355 -15.29 20.02 -8.61
CA CYS A 355 -13.81 20.00 -8.60
C CYS A 355 -13.22 21.41 -8.80
N ALA A 356 -13.82 22.22 -9.68
CA ALA A 356 -13.40 23.60 -9.94
C ALA A 356 -13.71 24.56 -8.77
N GLU A 357 -14.91 24.50 -8.17
CA GLU A 357 -15.25 25.34 -7.01
C GLU A 357 -14.42 24.99 -5.75
N LEU A 358 -13.99 23.74 -5.63
CA LEU A 358 -13.07 23.26 -4.59
C LEU A 358 -11.58 23.52 -4.90
N ASN A 359 -11.24 24.16 -6.04
CA ASN A 359 -9.87 24.42 -6.48
C ASN A 359 -8.95 23.19 -6.49
N VAL A 360 -9.48 22.03 -6.89
CA VAL A 360 -8.73 20.77 -6.96
C VAL A 360 -7.64 20.85 -8.04
N ASP A 361 -6.43 20.42 -7.71
CA ASP A 361 -5.31 20.41 -8.64
C ASP A 361 -5.49 19.36 -9.75
N GLY A 362 -5.65 19.84 -10.99
CA GLY A 362 -5.75 19.02 -12.20
C GLY A 362 -7.04 18.22 -12.33
N LEU A 363 -7.11 17.39 -13.38
CA LEU A 363 -8.31 16.60 -13.74
C LEU A 363 -8.41 15.24 -13.03
N ARG A 364 -7.53 14.97 -12.05
CA ARG A 364 -7.46 13.66 -11.41
C ARG A 364 -8.67 13.41 -10.49
N GLY A 365 -9.12 14.45 -9.78
CA GLY A 365 -10.35 14.41 -8.98
C GLY A 365 -11.57 14.01 -9.81
N ASP A 366 -11.73 14.59 -11.00
CA ASP A 366 -12.79 14.25 -11.96
C ASP A 366 -12.72 12.78 -12.39
N ILE A 367 -11.55 12.31 -12.83
CA ILE A 367 -11.37 10.95 -13.36
C ILE A 367 -11.68 9.91 -12.27
N VAL A 368 -11.16 10.12 -11.06
CA VAL A 368 -11.39 9.26 -9.90
C VAL A 368 -12.86 9.26 -9.52
N THR A 369 -13.50 10.42 -9.36
CA THR A 369 -14.90 10.54 -8.94
C THR A 369 -15.84 9.87 -9.96
N ASN A 370 -15.58 10.02 -11.25
CA ASN A 370 -16.34 9.35 -12.30
C ASN A 370 -16.15 7.82 -12.30
N ARG A 371 -14.94 7.31 -12.03
CA ARG A 371 -14.68 5.86 -11.90
C ARG A 371 -15.34 5.28 -10.65
N ALA A 372 -15.18 5.93 -9.49
CA ALA A 372 -15.78 5.51 -8.23
C ALA A 372 -17.32 5.48 -8.30
N ALA A 373 -17.95 6.50 -8.92
CA ALA A 373 -19.40 6.54 -9.08
C ALA A 373 -19.92 5.41 -10.00
N LYS A 374 -19.20 5.07 -11.09
CA LYS A 374 -19.50 3.90 -11.92
C LYS A 374 -19.36 2.59 -11.15
N ALA A 375 -18.27 2.41 -10.42
CA ALA A 375 -18.03 1.21 -9.62
C ALA A 375 -19.10 1.03 -8.53
N LEU A 376 -19.61 2.12 -7.95
CA LEU A 376 -20.72 2.08 -6.97
C LEU A 376 -22.06 1.74 -7.63
N ALA A 377 -22.38 2.31 -8.79
CA ALA A 377 -23.57 1.92 -9.54
C ALA A 377 -23.50 0.43 -9.96
N ALA A 378 -22.33 -0.05 -10.42
CA ALA A 378 -22.10 -1.46 -10.73
C ALA A 378 -22.29 -2.38 -9.49
N LEU A 379 -21.77 -1.97 -8.32
CA LEU A 379 -21.97 -2.66 -7.04
C LEU A 379 -23.44 -2.70 -6.60
N LYS A 380 -24.18 -1.59 -6.82
CA LYS A 380 -25.63 -1.49 -6.63
C LYS A 380 -26.45 -2.17 -7.75
N GLY A 381 -25.79 -2.80 -8.74
CA GLY A 381 -26.44 -3.54 -9.83
C GLY A 381 -27.14 -2.68 -10.90
N ARG A 382 -26.74 -1.40 -11.05
CA ARG A 382 -27.34 -0.44 -12.00
C ARG A 382 -26.42 -0.10 -13.18
N GLU A 383 -27.03 0.06 -14.35
CA GLU A 383 -26.36 0.51 -15.58
C GLU A 383 -26.20 2.04 -15.67
N GLU A 384 -26.93 2.81 -14.85
CA GLU A 384 -26.84 4.28 -14.81
C GLU A 384 -26.49 4.77 -13.40
N VAL A 385 -25.54 5.72 -13.35
CA VAL A 385 -25.11 6.43 -12.14
C VAL A 385 -26.14 7.50 -11.76
N ILE A 386 -26.52 7.55 -10.47
CA ILE A 386 -27.40 8.60 -9.91
C ILE A 386 -26.62 9.57 -9.01
N ALA A 387 -27.21 10.73 -8.70
CA ALA A 387 -26.58 11.74 -7.85
C ALA A 387 -26.19 11.20 -6.45
N ASP A 388 -26.98 10.30 -5.87
CA ASP A 388 -26.70 9.59 -4.61
C ASP A 388 -25.38 8.78 -4.65
N ASP A 389 -25.05 8.16 -5.79
CA ASP A 389 -23.77 7.45 -5.93
C ASP A 389 -22.59 8.42 -5.87
N ILE A 390 -22.73 9.58 -6.52
CA ILE A 390 -21.72 10.62 -6.55
C ILE A 390 -21.57 11.22 -5.14
N ALA A 391 -22.67 11.53 -4.46
CA ALA A 391 -22.69 11.99 -3.07
C ALA A 391 -21.97 11.03 -2.11
N THR A 392 -22.14 9.72 -2.33
CA THR A 392 -21.52 8.68 -1.48
C THR A 392 -19.99 8.61 -1.68
N VAL A 393 -19.49 8.81 -2.90
CA VAL A 393 -18.05 8.62 -3.20
C VAL A 393 -17.24 9.92 -3.18
N ILE A 394 -17.86 11.08 -3.43
CA ILE A 394 -17.13 12.34 -3.67
C ILE A 394 -16.27 12.82 -2.49
N PRO A 395 -16.63 12.66 -1.19
CA PRO A 395 -15.73 13.01 -0.09
C PRO A 395 -14.44 12.19 -0.17
N ASN A 396 -14.58 10.88 -0.38
CA ASN A 396 -13.46 9.95 -0.40
C ASN A 396 -12.56 10.16 -1.63
N CYS A 397 -13.07 10.74 -2.72
CA CYS A 397 -12.31 11.06 -3.92
C CYS A 397 -11.58 12.41 -3.87
N LEU A 398 -12.11 13.40 -3.12
CA LEU A 398 -11.62 14.79 -3.14
C LEU A 398 -11.04 15.31 -1.82
N ARG A 399 -11.40 14.76 -0.66
CA ARG A 399 -11.04 15.32 0.66
C ARG A 399 -9.53 15.46 0.92
N HIS A 400 -8.73 14.60 0.30
CA HIS A 400 -7.26 14.59 0.38
C HIS A 400 -6.59 15.43 -0.72
N ARG A 401 -7.37 15.94 -1.67
CA ARG A 401 -6.94 16.82 -2.78
C ARG A 401 -7.16 18.30 -2.48
N LEU A 402 -7.89 18.61 -1.41
CA LEU A 402 -8.09 19.97 -0.94
C LEU A 402 -6.79 20.50 -0.33
N ARG A 403 -6.39 21.70 -0.76
CA ARG A 403 -5.37 22.48 -0.08
C ARG A 403 -5.98 23.01 1.22
N LYS A 404 -5.42 22.62 2.36
CA LYS A 404 -5.84 23.16 3.66
C LYS A 404 -5.16 24.51 3.88
N ASP A 405 -5.93 25.59 3.88
CA ASP A 405 -5.43 26.86 4.39
C ASP A 405 -5.27 26.75 5.92
N PRO A 406 -4.10 27.11 6.52
CA PRO A 406 -3.84 26.92 7.96
C PRO A 406 -4.76 27.71 8.93
N LEU A 407 -5.73 28.44 8.41
CA LEU A 407 -6.73 29.22 9.15
C LEU A 407 -8.13 28.58 9.13
N GLU A 408 -8.37 27.59 8.27
CA GLU A 408 -9.65 26.87 8.21
C GLU A 408 -9.66 25.67 9.16
N SER A 409 -10.64 25.64 10.06
CA SER A 409 -10.84 24.56 11.05
C SER A 409 -11.92 23.55 10.66
N ILE A 410 -12.43 23.62 9.42
CA ILE A 410 -13.49 22.77 8.88
C ILE A 410 -12.90 21.45 8.40
N ASP A 411 -13.56 20.31 8.65
CA ASP A 411 -13.14 19.04 8.04
C ASP A 411 -13.31 19.11 6.52
N SER A 412 -12.21 18.84 5.82
CA SER A 412 -12.13 18.70 4.37
C SER A 412 -13.19 17.74 3.81
N GLY A 413 -13.64 16.73 4.57
CA GLY A 413 -14.76 15.85 4.18
C GLY A 413 -16.13 16.55 4.16
N LEU A 414 -16.41 17.44 5.11
CA LEU A 414 -17.67 18.18 5.19
C LEU A 414 -17.76 19.28 4.13
N LEU A 415 -16.67 20.02 3.90
CA LEU A 415 -16.61 21.06 2.88
C LEU A 415 -16.91 20.52 1.47
N VAL A 416 -16.43 19.31 1.14
CA VAL A 416 -16.77 18.62 -0.12
C VAL A 416 -18.27 18.32 -0.21
N MET A 417 -18.91 17.91 0.88
CA MET A 417 -20.35 17.63 0.90
C MET A 417 -21.21 18.89 0.78
N GLU A 418 -20.83 19.98 1.44
CA GLU A 418 -21.52 21.27 1.31
C GLU A 418 -21.46 21.78 -0.14
N LYS A 419 -20.27 21.79 -0.76
CA LYS A 419 -20.13 22.19 -2.17
C LYS A 419 -20.76 21.21 -3.14
N PHE A 420 -20.78 19.91 -2.83
CA PHE A 420 -21.58 18.96 -3.59
C PHE A 420 -23.06 19.35 -3.59
N TYR A 421 -23.67 19.62 -2.43
CA TYR A 421 -25.10 20.00 -2.39
C TYR A 421 -25.37 21.38 -3.02
N GLU A 422 -24.49 22.37 -2.88
CA GLU A 422 -24.59 23.66 -3.60
C GLU A 422 -24.62 23.49 -5.12
N VAL A 423 -23.87 22.52 -5.67
CA VAL A 423 -23.82 22.25 -7.11
C VAL A 423 -24.91 21.28 -7.58
N PHE A 424 -25.32 20.32 -6.74
CA PHE A 424 -26.24 19.24 -7.14
C PHE A 424 -27.73 19.55 -7.00
N ASN A 425 -28.09 20.57 -6.20
CA ASN A 425 -29.38 21.26 -6.28
C ASN A 425 -29.60 21.98 -7.64
#